data_AF-A0A936C146-F1
#
_entry.id   AF-A0A936C146-F1
#
_cell.length_a   1.000
_cell.length_b   1.000
_cell.length_c   1.000
_cell.angle_alpha   90.00
_cell.angle_beta   90.00
_cell.angle_gamma   90.00
#
_symmetry.space_group_name_H-M   'P 1'
#
loop_
_entity.id
_entity.type
_entity.pdbx_description
1 polymer ?
#
loop_
_entity_poly.entity_id
_entity_poly.type
_entity_poly.pdbx_seq_one_letter_code
_entity_poly.pdbx_strand_id
1 'polypeptide(L)'
;MVTVKLKLKAKVSVIPVVLTGLLCVTTAACEGDPGAPGEIGPRGPEGPMGATGAAGQDGLPGAMGPAGEPGEPGEPGQPGQPGEPGPRGPAIVLSTMAMRGLEISPVPLSTSTVTGEVLEKIAYGSYLVNAVAGCNDCHLTPSPGGAPKFLGGGTPFLLGLGGGERVYADNLTPDPATGLRLTEDEFKEALRTGRDFDRPGEAMIVMPWPMYRWMTDADLSAIYAYLRAIPPVRNPVPDDIKGVLAALEPLPAPTTYDEGAVVRPLPSMPEFDPESVLRGYAIQPFDDVESNDALSGEVAALYGRGSYLVNAIAACNDCHTNPSRNLVPGESFLHVNVDAYLSGGRVFDVPAGLDAATGYSRTVAANLSGARNGRIGSYPEFLEALTQGTTGRTPREPGVSNRDQQRRLGWPMPWPFFQNMLLDDLTAIYVYLTHMPKVAGDNDKAIQAPAFYCRSTGGAESECPIEGQTCSVATAECTGNVCLTDVDCAVCQTCDEGVCVVMTADVLASCLSAGY
;
A
#
# COMPACT_ATOMS: atom_id res chain seq x y z
N MET A 1 14.60 26.60 29.69
CA MET A 1 15.98 26.07 29.55
C MET A 1 16.16 24.89 30.49
N VAL A 2 16.10 23.67 29.97
CA VAL A 2 16.57 22.46 30.65
C VAL A 2 17.34 21.67 29.60
N THR A 3 18.65 21.56 29.79
CA THR A 3 19.60 20.92 28.89
C THR A 3 19.88 19.50 29.41
N VAL A 4 19.51 18.47 28.64
CA VAL A 4 19.88 17.08 28.94
C VAL A 4 20.94 16.64 27.94
N LYS A 5 22.17 16.41 28.43
CA LYS A 5 23.29 15.83 27.67
C LYS A 5 23.13 14.31 27.61
N LEU A 6 22.96 13.73 26.42
CA LEU A 6 23.15 12.29 26.19
C LEU A 6 24.58 12.01 25.71
N LYS A 7 25.31 11.18 26.46
CA LYS A 7 26.60 10.59 26.10
C LYS A 7 26.34 9.27 25.36
N LEU A 8 26.74 9.16 24.08
CA LEU A 8 26.87 7.88 23.41
C LEU A 8 28.16 7.18 23.86
N LYS A 9 28.05 5.92 24.30
CA LYS A 9 29.15 4.95 24.38
C LYS A 9 28.80 3.78 23.47
N ALA A 10 29.50 3.62 22.36
CA ALA A 10 29.51 2.37 21.60
C ALA A 10 30.82 1.62 21.87
N LYS A 11 30.71 0.42 22.43
CA LYS A 11 31.81 -0.55 22.56
C LYS A 11 31.81 -1.42 21.30
N VAL A 12 32.88 -1.38 20.53
CA VAL A 12 33.19 -2.37 19.49
C VAL A 12 33.89 -3.54 20.17
N SER A 13 33.33 -4.75 20.05
CA SER A 13 33.94 -5.99 20.53
C SER A 13 34.40 -6.79 19.33
N VAL A 14 35.72 -6.95 19.22
CA VAL A 14 36.39 -7.83 18.25
C VAL A 14 36.62 -9.17 18.94
N ILE A 15 36.15 -10.26 18.33
CA ILE A 15 36.51 -11.64 18.68
C ILE A 15 37.26 -12.21 17.48
N PRO A 16 38.48 -12.77 17.64
CA PRO A 16 39.21 -13.42 16.58
C PRO A 16 38.97 -14.95 16.59
N VAL A 17 39.67 -15.62 15.69
CA VAL A 17 40.21 -17.00 15.78
C VAL A 17 39.66 -17.98 14.72
N VAL A 18 40.60 -18.35 13.84
CA VAL A 18 40.98 -19.67 13.32
C VAL A 18 40.91 -19.76 11.79
N LEU A 19 42.09 -19.72 11.16
CA LEU A 19 42.30 -20.33 9.85
C LEU A 19 43.55 -21.23 9.95
N THR A 20 43.37 -22.52 9.74
CA THR A 20 44.43 -23.54 9.73
C THR A 20 44.33 -24.39 8.48
N GLY A 21 45.41 -24.38 7.68
CA GLY A 21 45.96 -25.46 6.85
C GLY A 21 45.08 -26.06 5.74
N LEU A 22 45.59 -26.65 4.66
CA LEU A 22 46.95 -26.94 4.17
C LEU A 22 46.77 -27.60 2.77
N LEU A 23 47.87 -27.69 2.01
CA LEU A 23 48.16 -28.52 0.81
C LEU A 23 47.95 -27.81 -0.54
N CYS A 24 48.98 -27.40 -1.31
CA CYS A 24 50.20 -28.03 -1.85
C CYS A 24 49.99 -28.47 -3.32
N VAL A 25 50.84 -27.97 -4.25
CA VAL A 25 51.65 -28.73 -5.23
C VAL A 25 52.28 -27.76 -6.27
N THR A 26 53.61 -27.72 -6.20
CA THR A 26 54.70 -27.42 -7.17
C THR A 26 54.38 -26.89 -8.59
N THR A 27 55.15 -25.94 -9.16
CA THR A 27 56.52 -26.14 -9.70
C THR A 27 57.30 -24.83 -9.95
N ALA A 28 58.62 -24.93 -9.80
CA ALA A 28 59.72 -23.95 -9.93
C ALA A 28 59.85 -23.30 -11.33
N ALA A 29 60.07 -21.98 -11.48
CA ALA A 29 61.27 -21.14 -11.27
C ALA A 29 62.25 -21.10 -12.46
N CYS A 30 62.49 -19.89 -12.98
CA CYS A 30 63.81 -19.38 -13.33
C CYS A 30 63.80 -17.83 -13.42
N GLU A 31 64.84 -17.25 -12.87
CA GLU A 31 65.14 -15.84 -12.58
C GLU A 31 65.70 -15.10 -13.80
N GLY A 32 65.55 -13.77 -13.86
CA GLY A 32 66.23 -12.90 -14.83
C GLY A 32 66.42 -11.50 -14.25
N ASP A 33 67.67 -11.03 -14.21
CA ASP A 33 68.11 -9.78 -13.57
C ASP A 33 67.59 -8.50 -14.25
N PRO A 34 67.39 -7.37 -13.52
CA PRO A 34 67.02 -6.08 -14.10
C PRO A 34 68.19 -5.36 -14.79
N GLY A 35 67.93 -4.74 -15.95
CA GLY A 35 68.91 -3.98 -16.74
C GLY A 35 69.33 -2.63 -16.14
N ALA A 36 70.55 -2.20 -16.46
CA ALA A 36 71.19 -0.98 -15.95
C ALA A 36 70.61 0.34 -16.54
N PRO A 37 70.61 1.46 -15.78
CA PRO A 37 70.13 2.77 -16.25
C PRO A 37 71.07 3.45 -17.26
N GLY A 38 70.49 4.21 -18.21
CA GLY A 38 71.20 4.91 -19.28
C GLY A 38 71.99 6.16 -18.86
N GLU A 39 73.01 6.49 -19.66
CA GLU A 39 74.00 7.55 -19.40
C GLU A 39 73.48 9.00 -19.60
N ILE A 40 74.03 9.91 -18.80
CA ILE A 40 73.76 11.36 -18.78
C ILE A 40 74.62 12.06 -19.85
N GLY A 41 74.01 12.96 -20.63
CA GLY A 41 74.69 13.73 -21.69
C GLY A 41 75.75 14.72 -21.17
N PRO A 42 76.76 15.07 -21.98
CA PRO A 42 77.89 15.89 -21.55
C PRO A 42 77.55 17.39 -21.39
N ARG A 43 78.22 18.01 -20.41
CA ARG A 43 78.14 19.44 -20.05
C ARG A 43 78.89 20.32 -21.05
N GLY A 44 78.32 21.47 -21.39
CA GLY A 44 78.92 22.45 -22.32
C GLY A 44 80.18 23.16 -21.75
N PRO A 45 81.06 23.67 -22.62
CA PRO A 45 82.34 24.26 -22.21
C PRO A 45 82.21 25.67 -21.59
N GLU A 46 83.13 25.98 -20.69
CA GLU A 46 83.22 27.21 -19.89
C GLU A 46 83.90 28.37 -20.68
N GLY A 47 83.47 29.61 -20.42
CA GLY A 47 83.95 30.81 -21.12
C GLY A 47 85.30 31.33 -20.62
N PRO A 48 86.05 32.10 -21.44
CA PRO A 48 87.40 32.56 -21.09
C PRO A 48 87.41 33.70 -20.06
N MET A 49 88.42 33.65 -19.18
CA MET A 49 88.70 34.61 -18.10
C MET A 49 89.25 35.95 -18.63
N GLY A 50 88.71 37.06 -18.14
CA GLY A 50 89.16 38.43 -18.46
C GLY A 50 90.38 38.89 -17.62
N ALA A 51 91.18 39.80 -18.19
CA ALA A 51 92.48 40.24 -17.66
C ALA A 51 92.43 41.27 -16.51
N THR A 52 93.40 41.19 -15.59
CA THR A 52 93.77 42.19 -14.56
C THR A 52 94.86 43.13 -15.14
N GLY A 53 95.01 44.44 -14.91
CA GLY A 53 94.35 45.51 -14.13
C GLY A 53 95.16 46.84 -14.34
N ALA A 54 94.85 47.94 -13.65
CA ALA A 54 95.76 49.09 -13.44
C ALA A 54 95.45 49.83 -12.12
N ALA A 55 96.47 50.49 -11.54
CA ALA A 55 96.59 50.92 -10.13
C ALA A 55 95.88 52.26 -9.75
N GLY A 56 95.70 52.48 -8.42
CA GLY A 56 94.98 53.61 -7.77
C GLY A 56 95.68 54.98 -7.81
N GLN A 57 95.22 56.07 -7.16
CA GLN A 57 94.36 56.28 -5.98
C GLN A 57 93.61 57.63 -6.07
N ASP A 58 92.57 57.83 -5.23
CA ASP A 58 92.28 59.10 -4.52
C ASP A 58 91.54 58.81 -3.20
N GLY A 59 91.63 59.72 -2.23
CA GLY A 59 91.32 59.53 -0.80
C GLY A 59 89.84 59.32 -0.41
N LEU A 60 89.65 58.66 0.74
CA LEU A 60 88.39 58.08 1.25
C LEU A 60 87.27 59.10 1.54
N PRO A 61 86.06 58.94 0.96
CA PRO A 61 84.82 59.45 1.55
C PRO A 61 84.49 58.65 2.81
N GLY A 62 84.02 59.33 3.87
CA GLY A 62 83.72 58.73 5.17
C GLY A 62 82.77 57.54 5.08
N ALA A 63 83.00 56.53 5.95
CA ALA A 63 82.20 55.32 5.99
C ALA A 63 80.71 55.65 6.11
N MET A 64 79.93 55.32 5.08
CA MET A 64 78.47 55.29 5.16
C MET A 64 78.10 54.26 6.24
N GLY A 65 77.28 54.68 7.22
CA GLY A 65 76.84 53.79 8.28
C GLY A 65 76.19 52.53 7.72
N PRO A 66 76.23 51.39 8.45
CA PRO A 66 75.59 50.17 7.99
C PRO A 66 74.13 50.46 7.62
N ALA A 67 73.68 49.96 6.47
CA ALA A 67 72.28 50.01 6.10
C ALA A 67 71.46 49.40 7.24
N GLY A 68 70.44 50.13 7.73
CA GLY A 68 69.57 49.63 8.78
C GLY A 68 68.96 48.29 8.35
N GLU A 69 68.86 47.35 9.28
CA GLU A 69 68.26 46.04 9.00
C GLU A 69 66.86 46.24 8.39
N PRO A 70 66.51 45.49 7.32
CA PRO A 70 65.17 45.52 6.78
C PRO A 70 64.14 45.31 7.90
N GLY A 71 63.17 46.21 8.00
CA GLY A 71 62.12 46.08 9.02
C GLY A 71 61.41 44.73 8.92
N GLU A 72 61.10 44.13 10.07
CA GLU A 72 60.42 42.83 10.12
C GLU A 72 59.12 42.87 9.29
N PRO A 73 58.82 41.82 8.51
CA PRO A 73 57.56 41.74 7.78
C PRO A 73 56.38 41.93 8.75
N GLY A 74 55.45 42.81 8.40
CA GLY A 74 54.27 43.07 9.22
C GLY A 74 53.48 41.78 9.48
N GLU A 75 52.94 41.63 10.69
CA GLU A 75 52.18 40.44 11.06
C GLU A 75 51.03 40.18 10.07
N PRO A 76 50.78 38.91 9.67
CA PRO A 76 49.65 38.58 8.83
C PRO A 76 48.34 39.12 9.41
N GLY A 77 47.54 39.78 8.57
CA GLY A 77 46.23 40.28 8.98
C GLY A 77 45.37 39.16 9.56
N GLN A 78 44.61 39.45 10.62
CA GLN A 78 43.74 38.46 11.24
C GLN A 78 42.75 37.89 10.20
N PRO A 79 42.51 36.57 10.20
CA PRO A 79 41.50 35.97 9.33
C PRO A 79 40.16 36.69 9.47
N GLY A 80 39.52 36.98 8.33
CA GLY A 80 38.18 37.57 8.33
C GLY A 80 37.20 36.72 9.14
N GLN A 81 36.27 37.36 9.83
CA GLN A 81 35.25 36.64 10.58
C GLN A 81 34.45 35.72 9.63
N PRO A 82 34.10 34.49 10.04
CA PRO A 82 33.22 33.64 9.26
C PRO A 82 31.95 34.39 8.89
N GLY A 83 31.53 34.27 7.62
CA GLY A 83 30.27 34.87 7.17
C GLY A 83 29.10 34.34 8.00
N GLU A 84 28.07 35.17 8.20
CA GLU A 84 26.85 34.72 8.86
C GLU A 84 26.27 33.51 8.12
N PRO A 85 25.76 32.49 8.84
CA PRO A 85 25.04 31.40 8.21
C PRO A 85 23.96 31.94 7.29
N GLY A 86 23.84 31.37 6.08
CA GLY A 86 22.78 31.74 5.16
C GLY A 86 21.40 31.62 5.81
N PRO A 87 20.41 32.40 5.37
CA PRO A 87 19.05 32.29 5.88
C PRO A 87 18.58 30.84 5.74
N ARG A 88 17.91 30.31 6.77
CA ARG A 88 17.22 29.01 6.64
C ARG A 88 16.29 29.11 5.44
N GLY A 89 16.33 28.08 4.58
CA GLY A 89 15.40 27.98 3.45
C GLY A 89 13.94 28.02 3.93
N PRO A 90 12.98 28.34 3.03
CA PRO A 90 11.57 28.40 3.38
C PRO A 90 11.13 27.08 4.03
N ALA A 91 10.40 27.18 5.15
CA ALA A 91 9.84 26.01 5.81
C ALA A 91 8.80 25.36 4.89
N ILE A 92 9.00 24.09 4.55
CA ILE A 92 7.98 23.30 3.84
C ILE A 92 6.90 22.95 4.88
N VAL A 93 5.67 23.38 4.64
CA VAL A 93 4.50 23.03 5.45
C VAL A 93 3.77 21.92 4.72
N LEU A 94 3.64 20.76 5.36
CA LEU A 94 2.94 19.59 4.83
C LEU A 94 1.62 19.39 5.59
N SER A 95 0.62 18.80 4.94
CA SER A 95 -0.60 18.35 5.61
C SER A 95 -0.33 17.19 6.58
N THR A 96 -1.27 16.93 7.49
CA THR A 96 -1.22 15.78 8.40
C THR A 96 -1.17 14.45 7.63
N MET A 97 -1.94 14.35 6.54
CA MET A 97 -1.95 13.17 5.66
C MET A 97 -0.60 12.99 4.96
N ALA A 98 0.00 14.06 4.42
CA ALA A 98 1.31 14.00 3.82
C ALA A 98 2.40 13.61 4.84
N MET A 99 2.41 14.21 6.04
CA MET A 99 3.35 13.82 7.09
C MET A 99 3.22 12.34 7.47
N ARG A 100 1.98 11.84 7.61
CA ARG A 100 1.72 10.43 7.88
C ARG A 100 2.20 9.54 6.73
N GLY A 101 1.95 9.93 5.48
CA GLY A 101 2.43 9.23 4.29
C GLY A 101 3.96 9.07 4.25
N LEU A 102 4.70 10.13 4.60
CA LEU A 102 6.16 10.06 4.73
C LEU A 102 6.61 9.08 5.82
N GLU A 103 5.89 9.03 6.94
CA GLU A 103 6.20 8.14 8.07
C GLU A 103 5.97 6.66 7.72
N ILE A 104 4.87 6.35 7.02
CA ILE A 104 4.45 4.97 6.77
C ILE A 104 4.98 4.38 5.46
N SER A 105 5.66 5.17 4.61
CA SER A 105 6.20 4.67 3.35
C SER A 105 7.22 3.55 3.61
N PRO A 106 7.01 2.33 3.08
CA PRO A 106 7.92 1.20 3.33
C PRO A 106 9.23 1.29 2.54
N VAL A 107 9.32 2.24 1.62
CA VAL A 107 10.47 2.45 0.73
C VAL A 107 10.92 3.92 0.76
N PRO A 108 12.21 4.21 0.54
CA PRO A 108 12.71 5.57 0.46
C PRO A 108 12.12 6.28 -0.76
N LEU A 109 11.77 7.56 -0.60
CA LEU A 109 11.19 8.38 -1.67
C LEU A 109 12.25 9.27 -2.30
N SER A 110 12.24 9.39 -3.62
CA SER A 110 13.11 10.30 -4.36
C SER A 110 12.61 11.75 -4.24
N THR A 111 12.85 12.38 -3.09
CA THR A 111 12.29 13.71 -2.73
C THR A 111 13.34 14.81 -2.50
N SER A 112 14.63 14.51 -2.65
CA SER A 112 15.71 15.44 -2.29
C SER A 112 15.82 16.70 -3.17
N THR A 113 15.09 16.77 -4.28
CA THR A 113 15.13 17.87 -5.25
C THR A 113 13.77 18.48 -5.58
N VAL A 114 12.71 18.05 -4.90
CA VAL A 114 11.34 18.47 -5.22
C VAL A 114 10.93 19.71 -4.43
N THR A 115 10.00 20.50 -4.99
CA THR A 115 9.39 21.63 -4.28
C THR A 115 8.51 21.14 -3.13
N GLY A 116 8.16 22.01 -2.19
CA GLY A 116 7.25 21.66 -1.09
C GLY A 116 5.88 21.16 -1.57
N GLU A 117 5.35 21.73 -2.66
CA GLU A 117 4.09 21.30 -3.28
C GLU A 117 4.18 19.89 -3.89
N VAL A 118 5.28 19.59 -4.59
CA VAL A 118 5.50 18.25 -5.14
C VAL A 118 5.72 17.23 -4.03
N LEU A 119 6.43 17.62 -2.95
CA LEU A 119 6.59 16.79 -1.76
C LEU A 119 5.24 16.49 -1.10
N GLU A 120 4.39 17.50 -0.92
CA GLU A 120 3.02 17.34 -0.40
C GLU A 120 2.24 16.32 -1.22
N LYS A 121 2.23 16.46 -2.56
CA LYS A 121 1.51 15.54 -3.45
C LYS A 121 2.03 14.10 -3.36
N ILE A 122 3.36 13.90 -3.39
CA ILE A 122 3.99 12.56 -3.29
C ILE A 122 3.69 11.92 -1.93
N ALA A 123 3.85 12.71 -0.86
CA ALA A 123 3.64 12.27 0.51
C ALA A 123 2.17 11.92 0.77
N TYR A 124 1.25 12.75 0.27
CA TYR A 124 -0.18 12.45 0.33
C TYR A 124 -0.53 11.19 -0.47
N GLY A 125 0.05 11.01 -1.66
CA GLY A 125 -0.10 9.77 -2.43
C GLY A 125 0.38 8.53 -1.67
N SER A 126 1.46 8.66 -0.89
CA SER A 126 1.94 7.59 -0.02
C SER A 126 0.92 7.21 1.05
N TYR A 127 0.24 8.20 1.64
CA TYR A 127 -0.83 7.96 2.60
C TYR A 127 -1.97 7.18 1.97
N LEU A 128 -2.45 7.61 0.79
CA LEU A 128 -3.51 6.92 0.07
C LEU A 128 -3.15 5.46 -0.25
N VAL A 129 -1.95 5.22 -0.79
CA VAL A 129 -1.49 3.86 -1.17
C VAL A 129 -1.31 2.94 0.04
N ASN A 130 -0.72 3.43 1.14
CA ASN A 130 -0.25 2.59 2.24
C ASN A 130 -1.19 2.54 3.46
N ALA A 131 -2.23 3.39 3.52
CA ALA A 131 -3.18 3.42 4.63
C ALA A 131 -4.63 3.19 4.21
N VAL A 132 -5.05 3.64 3.01
CA VAL A 132 -6.47 3.69 2.65
C VAL A 132 -6.82 2.74 1.50
N ALA A 133 -6.08 2.80 0.38
CA ALA A 133 -6.40 2.07 -0.85
C ALA A 133 -5.76 0.67 -0.92
N GLY A 134 -4.73 0.38 -0.12
CA GLY A 134 -4.13 -0.97 -0.06
C GLY A 134 -3.57 -1.46 -1.41
N CYS A 135 -3.03 -0.58 -2.27
CA CYS A 135 -2.51 -1.01 -3.59
C CYS A 135 -1.39 -2.06 -3.45
N ASN A 136 -0.68 -2.01 -2.32
CA ASN A 136 0.37 -2.95 -1.95
C ASN A 136 -0.14 -4.25 -1.30
N ASP A 137 -1.44 -4.54 -1.31
CA ASP A 137 -1.97 -5.87 -0.99
C ASP A 137 -1.87 -6.82 -2.18
N CYS A 138 -2.26 -6.34 -3.35
CA CYS A 138 -2.30 -7.14 -4.57
C CYS A 138 -1.02 -7.00 -5.40
N HIS A 139 -0.45 -5.80 -5.49
CA HIS A 139 0.68 -5.52 -6.38
C HIS A 139 2.06 -5.87 -5.81
N LEU A 140 2.16 -6.76 -4.82
CA LEU A 140 3.46 -7.28 -4.34
C LEU A 140 4.04 -8.33 -5.28
N THR A 141 5.35 -8.57 -5.19
CA THR A 141 5.95 -9.74 -5.86
C THR A 141 5.75 -11.00 -5.03
N PRO A 142 5.18 -12.08 -5.60
CA PRO A 142 5.24 -13.40 -4.96
C PRO A 142 6.69 -13.83 -4.82
N SER A 143 7.07 -14.30 -3.64
CA SER A 143 8.45 -14.72 -3.40
C SER A 143 8.50 -15.98 -2.54
N PRO A 144 8.48 -17.17 -3.15
CA PRO A 144 8.75 -18.43 -2.45
C PRO A 144 10.19 -18.41 -1.89
N GLY A 145 10.34 -18.14 -0.60
CA GLY A 145 11.63 -18.15 0.10
C GLY A 145 12.42 -16.83 0.13
N GLY A 146 11.80 -15.71 -0.23
CA GLY A 146 12.42 -14.36 -0.15
C GLY A 146 11.41 -13.29 0.27
N ALA A 147 11.88 -12.07 0.58
CA ALA A 147 10.98 -10.98 0.95
C ALA A 147 10.23 -10.45 -0.30
N PRO A 148 8.89 -10.25 -0.22
CA PRO A 148 8.14 -9.63 -1.30
C PRO A 148 8.65 -8.21 -1.55
N LYS A 149 8.78 -7.83 -2.82
CA LYS A 149 9.16 -6.47 -3.21
C LYS A 149 7.90 -5.61 -3.31
N PHE A 150 7.97 -4.45 -2.67
CA PHE A 150 6.90 -3.47 -2.63
C PHE A 150 6.49 -3.04 -4.04
N LEU A 151 5.19 -3.19 -4.36
CA LEU A 151 4.57 -2.77 -5.62
C LEU A 151 5.18 -3.34 -6.92
N GLY A 152 5.99 -4.40 -6.82
CA GLY A 152 6.69 -5.00 -7.96
C GLY A 152 5.85 -5.94 -8.82
N GLY A 153 4.59 -6.19 -8.49
CA GLY A 153 3.66 -7.00 -9.27
C GLY A 153 3.97 -8.50 -9.32
N GLY A 154 3.09 -9.27 -9.97
CA GLY A 154 3.26 -10.69 -10.24
C GLY A 154 2.36 -11.60 -9.40
N THR A 155 1.55 -11.07 -8.47
CA THR A 155 0.58 -11.86 -7.70
C THR A 155 -0.45 -12.48 -8.63
N PRO A 156 -0.55 -13.83 -8.68
CA PRO A 156 -1.56 -14.50 -9.49
C PRO A 156 -2.92 -14.50 -8.79
N PHE A 157 -3.97 -14.26 -9.56
CA PHE A 157 -5.36 -14.43 -9.16
C PHE A 157 -6.01 -15.47 -10.07
N LEU A 158 -6.42 -16.59 -9.48
CA LEU A 158 -7.13 -17.65 -10.20
C LEU A 158 -8.61 -17.26 -10.31
N LEU A 159 -9.16 -17.30 -11.51
CA LEU A 159 -10.53 -16.84 -11.77
C LEU A 159 -11.59 -17.93 -11.58
N GLY A 160 -11.18 -19.16 -11.22
CA GLY A 160 -12.10 -20.22 -10.80
C GLY A 160 -13.02 -20.78 -11.90
N LEU A 161 -12.83 -20.42 -13.17
CA LEU A 161 -13.70 -20.82 -14.29
C LEU A 161 -13.42 -22.23 -14.85
N GLY A 162 -12.63 -23.04 -14.14
CA GLY A 162 -12.35 -24.43 -14.48
C GLY A 162 -11.37 -24.65 -15.64
N GLY A 163 -10.93 -23.60 -16.35
CA GLY A 163 -10.00 -23.66 -17.49
C GLY A 163 -8.55 -23.26 -17.17
N GLY A 164 -8.25 -22.94 -15.91
CA GLY A 164 -6.92 -22.46 -15.49
C GLY A 164 -6.69 -20.96 -15.72
N GLU A 165 -7.77 -20.22 -16.01
CA GLU A 165 -7.81 -18.77 -16.16
C GLU A 165 -7.22 -18.07 -14.94
N ARG A 166 -6.39 -17.07 -15.22
CA ARG A 166 -5.67 -16.32 -14.21
C ARG A 166 -5.29 -14.95 -14.72
N VAL A 167 -5.25 -13.98 -13.82
CA VAL A 167 -4.70 -12.65 -14.09
C VAL A 167 -3.60 -12.36 -13.07
N TYR A 168 -2.67 -11.48 -13.43
CA TYR A 168 -1.55 -11.12 -12.57
C TYR A 168 -1.60 -9.64 -12.22
N ALA A 169 -1.29 -9.30 -10.97
CA ALA A 169 -1.15 -7.90 -10.59
C ALA A 169 0.05 -7.26 -11.31
N ASP A 170 -0.15 -6.10 -11.93
CA ASP A 170 0.93 -5.38 -12.60
C ASP A 170 2.00 -4.87 -11.64
N ASN A 171 3.19 -4.62 -12.18
CA ASN A 171 4.25 -3.92 -11.48
C ASN A 171 4.01 -2.41 -11.56
N LEU A 172 3.69 -1.79 -10.42
CA LEU A 172 3.33 -0.38 -10.35
C LEU A 172 4.54 0.54 -10.13
N THR A 173 5.75 0.00 -9.96
CA THR A 173 6.96 0.80 -9.76
C THR A 173 7.38 1.53 -11.05
N PRO A 174 8.23 2.57 -11.00
CA PRO A 174 8.58 3.35 -12.18
C PRO A 174 9.69 2.69 -13.03
N ASP A 175 9.85 1.36 -12.96
CA ASP A 175 10.81 0.65 -13.80
C ASP A 175 10.43 0.79 -15.28
N PRO A 176 11.32 1.30 -16.15
CA PRO A 176 10.96 1.65 -17.52
C PRO A 176 10.69 0.44 -18.43
N ALA A 177 11.16 -0.76 -18.04
CA ALA A 177 11.02 -1.97 -18.85
C ALA A 177 9.84 -2.83 -18.42
N THR A 178 9.53 -2.86 -17.12
CA THR A 178 8.59 -3.82 -16.54
C THR A 178 7.56 -3.20 -15.59
N GLY A 179 7.66 -1.90 -15.29
CA GLY A 179 6.80 -1.19 -14.35
C GLY A 179 5.66 -0.40 -15.00
N LEU A 180 5.14 0.61 -14.29
CA LEU A 180 4.03 1.46 -14.71
C LEU A 180 4.44 2.36 -15.89
N ARG A 181 3.99 2.00 -17.10
CA ARG A 181 4.29 2.72 -18.35
C ARG A 181 3.26 3.80 -18.72
N LEU A 182 2.12 3.83 -18.05
CA LEU A 182 1.05 4.79 -18.33
C LEU A 182 1.47 6.22 -17.99
N THR A 183 1.00 7.17 -18.78
CA THR A 183 0.95 8.59 -18.39
C THR A 183 -0.05 8.80 -17.26
N GLU A 184 -0.03 9.98 -16.62
CA GLU A 184 -0.97 10.30 -15.54
C GLU A 184 -2.43 10.26 -16.02
N ASP A 185 -2.70 10.73 -17.24
CA ASP A 185 -4.05 10.75 -17.82
C ASP A 185 -4.53 9.34 -18.17
N GLU A 186 -3.66 8.50 -18.74
CA GLU A 186 -3.96 7.09 -19.01
C GLU A 186 -4.17 6.30 -17.71
N PHE A 187 -3.40 6.60 -16.66
CA PHE A 187 -3.59 6.00 -15.34
C PHE A 187 -4.96 6.36 -14.75
N LYS A 188 -5.37 7.63 -14.84
CA LYS A 188 -6.71 8.07 -14.44
C LYS A 188 -7.77 7.40 -15.28
N GLU A 189 -7.61 7.34 -16.61
CA GLU A 189 -8.54 6.67 -17.51
C GLU A 189 -8.72 5.21 -17.15
N ALA A 190 -7.63 4.47 -16.93
CA ALA A 190 -7.67 3.06 -16.52
C ALA A 190 -8.51 2.86 -15.26
N LEU A 191 -8.31 3.68 -14.23
CA LEU A 191 -9.08 3.59 -12.98
C LEU A 191 -10.53 4.08 -13.10
N ARG A 192 -10.84 4.98 -14.04
CA ARG A 192 -12.20 5.49 -14.27
C ARG A 192 -13.09 4.53 -15.06
N THR A 193 -12.47 3.78 -15.98
CA THR A 193 -13.13 3.01 -17.03
C THR A 193 -12.92 1.51 -16.91
N GLY A 194 -11.91 1.09 -16.18
CA GLY A 194 -11.44 -0.29 -16.18
C GLY A 194 -10.62 -0.66 -17.40
N ARG A 195 -10.27 0.28 -18.28
CA ARG A 195 -9.52 0.00 -19.51
C ARG A 195 -8.15 -0.64 -19.21
N ASP A 196 -7.92 -1.82 -19.79
CA ASP A 196 -6.62 -2.46 -19.84
C ASP A 196 -5.82 -1.88 -21.02
N PHE A 197 -4.76 -1.13 -20.71
CA PHE A 197 -3.93 -0.48 -21.74
C PHE A 197 -2.95 -1.46 -22.41
N ASP A 198 -2.68 -2.60 -21.79
CA ASP A 198 -1.86 -3.65 -22.37
C ASP A 198 -2.69 -4.60 -23.25
N ARG A 199 -4.02 -4.61 -23.06
CA ARG A 199 -4.98 -5.33 -23.91
C ARG A 199 -6.12 -4.43 -24.39
N PRO A 200 -5.92 -3.73 -25.52
CA PRO A 200 -6.91 -2.81 -26.06
C PRO A 200 -8.27 -3.47 -26.31
N GLY A 201 -9.33 -2.87 -25.75
CA GLY A 201 -10.71 -3.36 -25.87
C GLY A 201 -11.16 -4.24 -24.71
N GLU A 202 -10.25 -4.63 -23.82
CA GLU A 202 -10.59 -5.43 -22.65
C GLU A 202 -10.63 -4.58 -21.37
N ALA A 203 -11.46 -5.00 -20.42
CA ALA A 203 -11.42 -4.49 -19.06
C ALA A 203 -10.35 -5.21 -18.21
N MET A 204 -9.85 -4.49 -17.19
CA MET A 204 -9.10 -5.06 -16.08
C MET A 204 -10.03 -5.95 -15.25
N ILE A 205 -9.52 -7.13 -14.90
CA ILE A 205 -10.20 -8.13 -14.09
C ILE A 205 -9.49 -8.19 -12.73
N VAL A 206 -10.23 -8.49 -11.66
CA VAL A 206 -9.77 -8.49 -10.25
C VAL A 206 -9.45 -7.11 -9.68
N MET A 207 -8.78 -6.22 -10.41
CA MET A 207 -8.49 -4.87 -9.93
C MET A 207 -9.80 -4.13 -9.60
N PRO A 208 -10.00 -3.62 -8.36
CA PRO A 208 -11.26 -2.96 -7.95
C PRO A 208 -11.41 -1.54 -8.52
N TRP A 209 -11.17 -1.35 -9.82
CA TRP A 209 -11.42 -0.09 -10.52
C TRP A 209 -12.89 0.38 -10.44
N PRO A 210 -13.94 -0.47 -10.34
CA PRO A 210 -15.32 0.02 -10.20
C PRO A 210 -15.54 0.85 -8.93
N MET A 211 -14.67 0.70 -7.94
CA MET A 211 -14.66 1.51 -6.72
C MET A 211 -13.74 2.72 -6.89
N TYR A 212 -12.50 2.52 -7.35
CA TYR A 212 -11.52 3.60 -7.53
C TYR A 212 -11.95 4.62 -8.58
N ARG A 213 -12.86 4.28 -9.50
CA ARG A 213 -13.48 5.22 -10.42
C ARG A 213 -14.21 6.36 -9.71
N TRP A 214 -14.51 6.22 -8.42
CA TRP A 214 -15.14 7.26 -7.62
C TRP A 214 -14.16 8.19 -6.89
N MET A 215 -12.86 7.93 -6.96
CA MET A 215 -11.83 8.82 -6.40
C MET A 215 -11.83 10.20 -7.08
N THR A 216 -11.32 11.22 -6.39
CA THR A 216 -11.07 12.54 -7.00
C THR A 216 -9.83 12.47 -7.90
N ASP A 217 -9.73 13.33 -8.93
CA ASP A 217 -8.49 13.34 -9.72
C ASP A 217 -7.30 13.79 -8.87
N ALA A 218 -7.50 14.61 -7.84
CA ALA A 218 -6.44 15.01 -6.92
C ALA A 218 -5.81 13.78 -6.25
N ASP A 219 -6.64 12.85 -5.76
CA ASP A 219 -6.19 11.62 -5.11
C ASP A 219 -5.52 10.67 -6.11
N LEU A 220 -6.12 10.48 -7.29
CA LEU A 220 -5.50 9.67 -8.36
C LEU A 220 -4.15 10.25 -8.80
N SER A 221 -4.06 11.57 -8.89
CA SER A 221 -2.84 12.29 -9.23
C SER A 221 -1.77 12.13 -8.15
N ALA A 222 -2.18 12.16 -6.87
CA ALA A 222 -1.28 11.97 -5.74
C ALA A 222 -0.74 10.54 -5.70
N ILE A 223 -1.60 9.53 -5.88
CA ILE A 223 -1.21 8.13 -6.03
C ILE A 223 -0.20 7.98 -7.17
N TYR A 224 -0.52 8.49 -8.36
CA TYR A 224 0.40 8.43 -9.50
C TYR A 224 1.75 9.07 -9.16
N ALA A 225 1.77 10.27 -8.57
CA ALA A 225 3.00 10.95 -8.17
C ALA A 225 3.84 10.12 -7.19
N TYR A 226 3.20 9.46 -6.21
CA TYR A 226 3.87 8.54 -5.31
C TYR A 226 4.48 7.33 -6.04
N LEU A 227 3.71 6.68 -6.93
CA LEU A 227 4.20 5.55 -7.74
C LEU A 227 5.38 5.93 -8.64
N ARG A 228 5.48 7.20 -9.07
CA ARG A 228 6.65 7.70 -9.81
C ARG A 228 7.87 8.02 -8.93
N ALA A 229 7.68 8.18 -7.63
CA ALA A 229 8.71 8.63 -6.69
C ALA A 229 9.38 7.49 -5.89
N ILE A 230 8.81 6.27 -5.92
CA ILE A 230 9.38 5.08 -5.26
C ILE A 230 10.50 4.44 -6.08
N PRO A 231 11.37 3.59 -5.48
CA PRO A 231 12.44 2.91 -6.20
C PRO A 231 11.89 1.94 -7.25
N PRO A 232 12.50 1.86 -8.45
CA PRO A 232 12.08 0.93 -9.49
C PRO A 232 12.39 -0.51 -9.09
N VAL A 233 11.45 -1.42 -9.39
CA VAL A 233 11.62 -2.86 -9.26
C VAL A 233 11.54 -3.47 -10.65
N ARG A 234 12.64 -4.05 -11.15
CA ARG A 234 12.61 -4.82 -12.39
C ARG A 234 12.00 -6.18 -12.13
N ASN A 235 10.77 -6.39 -12.57
CA ASN A 235 10.03 -7.64 -12.44
C ASN A 235 9.02 -7.79 -13.58
N PRO A 236 9.34 -8.56 -14.63
CA PRO A 236 8.38 -8.84 -15.70
C PRO A 236 7.26 -9.73 -15.15
N VAL A 237 6.01 -9.29 -15.32
CA VAL A 237 4.81 -10.03 -14.92
C VAL A 237 4.36 -10.91 -16.09
N PRO A 238 3.90 -12.16 -15.85
CA PRO A 238 3.37 -13.01 -16.92
C PRO A 238 2.10 -12.44 -17.55
N ASP A 239 1.80 -12.85 -18.79
CA ASP A 239 0.54 -12.51 -19.44
C ASP A 239 -0.66 -13.20 -18.75
N ASP A 240 -1.79 -12.49 -18.69
CA ASP A 240 -3.06 -13.02 -18.21
C ASP A 240 -3.66 -14.03 -19.19
N ILE A 241 -4.47 -14.91 -18.62
CA ILE A 241 -5.31 -15.86 -19.31
C ILE A 241 -6.74 -15.57 -18.83
N LYS A 242 -7.42 -14.60 -19.45
CA LYS A 242 -8.77 -14.17 -19.05
C LYS A 242 -9.89 -15.09 -19.56
N GLY A 243 -9.62 -15.89 -20.60
CA GLY A 243 -10.63 -16.77 -21.20
C GLY A 243 -11.87 -16.00 -21.67
N VAL A 244 -13.06 -16.45 -21.26
CA VAL A 244 -14.33 -15.80 -21.61
C VAL A 244 -14.47 -14.37 -21.07
N LEU A 245 -13.73 -14.02 -20.00
CA LEU A 245 -13.79 -12.69 -19.40
C LEU A 245 -13.07 -11.61 -20.23
N ALA A 246 -12.29 -12.00 -21.24
CA ALA A 246 -11.71 -11.06 -22.20
C ALA A 246 -12.80 -10.31 -23.01
N ALA A 247 -14.03 -10.81 -23.05
CA ALA A 247 -15.16 -10.13 -23.70
C ALA A 247 -15.74 -8.97 -22.87
N LEU A 248 -15.31 -8.77 -21.62
CA LEU A 248 -15.74 -7.64 -20.81
C LEU A 248 -15.10 -6.35 -21.33
N GLU A 249 -15.94 -5.41 -21.75
CA GLU A 249 -15.51 -4.12 -22.28
C GLU A 249 -15.35 -3.06 -21.16
N PRO A 250 -14.44 -2.09 -21.32
CA PRO A 250 -14.35 -0.95 -20.42
C PRO A 250 -15.63 -0.11 -20.38
N LEU A 251 -15.92 0.49 -19.23
CA LEU A 251 -17.02 1.43 -19.07
C LEU A 251 -16.62 2.86 -19.46
N PRO A 252 -17.57 3.73 -19.85
CA PRO A 252 -17.28 5.14 -20.02
C PRO A 252 -16.85 5.80 -18.70
N ALA A 253 -16.01 6.83 -18.78
CA ALA A 253 -15.63 7.61 -17.61
C ALA A 253 -16.89 8.32 -17.05
N PRO A 254 -17.16 8.22 -15.73
CA PRO A 254 -18.38 8.75 -15.15
C PRO A 254 -18.31 10.28 -15.03
N THR A 255 -19.41 10.96 -15.36
CA THR A 255 -19.60 12.41 -15.10
C THR A 255 -20.65 12.67 -14.02
N THR A 256 -21.49 11.67 -13.76
CA THR A 256 -22.49 11.61 -12.69
C THR A 256 -22.23 10.35 -11.87
N TYR A 257 -22.58 10.39 -10.59
CA TYR A 257 -22.75 9.19 -9.79
C TYR A 257 -24.14 8.63 -10.04
N ASP A 258 -24.21 7.45 -10.62
CA ASP A 258 -25.42 6.78 -11.06
C ASP A 258 -25.59 5.37 -10.47
N GLU A 259 -24.73 4.95 -9.53
CA GLU A 259 -24.80 3.61 -8.93
C GLU A 259 -25.66 3.53 -7.67
N GLY A 260 -26.06 4.66 -7.09
CA GLY A 260 -26.90 4.73 -5.90
C GLY A 260 -28.39 4.83 -6.21
N ALA A 261 -29.21 5.03 -5.18
CA ALA A 261 -30.67 5.20 -5.31
C ALA A 261 -31.07 6.43 -6.14
N VAL A 262 -30.20 7.43 -6.22
CA VAL A 262 -30.41 8.66 -6.98
C VAL A 262 -29.17 9.04 -7.78
N VAL A 263 -29.40 9.52 -9.00
CA VAL A 263 -28.34 10.06 -9.86
C VAL A 263 -27.94 11.44 -9.35
N ARG A 264 -26.64 11.66 -9.09
CA ARG A 264 -26.09 12.96 -8.66
C ARG A 264 -24.96 13.43 -9.57
N PRO A 265 -24.85 14.74 -9.84
CA PRO A 265 -23.68 15.27 -10.50
C PRO A 265 -22.44 15.09 -9.60
N LEU A 266 -21.31 14.78 -10.23
CA LEU A 266 -20.03 14.80 -9.53
C LEU A 266 -19.55 16.26 -9.41
N PRO A 267 -18.97 16.68 -8.27
CA PRO A 267 -18.38 18.01 -8.12
C PRO A 267 -17.36 18.30 -9.22
N SER A 268 -17.33 19.54 -9.70
CA SER A 268 -16.41 19.91 -10.78
C SER A 268 -14.97 20.00 -10.28
N MET A 269 -14.00 19.55 -11.09
CA MET A 269 -12.62 19.32 -10.67
C MET A 269 -11.68 20.56 -10.68
N PRO A 270 -12.18 21.80 -10.45
CA PRO A 270 -11.38 22.75 -9.67
C PRO A 270 -12.11 23.27 -8.41
N GLU A 271 -13.30 22.77 -8.10
CA GLU A 271 -13.94 23.07 -6.82
C GLU A 271 -13.03 22.56 -5.70
N PHE A 272 -12.62 23.47 -4.81
CA PHE A 272 -11.78 23.12 -3.68
C PHE A 272 -12.59 22.21 -2.75
N ASP A 273 -12.31 20.91 -2.84
CA ASP A 273 -12.94 19.87 -2.03
C ASP A 273 -11.90 19.28 -1.06
N PRO A 274 -11.57 19.99 0.03
CA PRO A 274 -10.59 19.52 0.98
C PRO A 274 -11.07 18.19 1.55
N GLU A 275 -10.18 17.20 1.54
CA GLU A 275 -10.47 15.85 2.01
C GLU A 275 -11.62 15.14 1.24
N SER A 276 -11.98 15.61 0.05
CA SER A 276 -12.98 14.93 -0.81
C SER A 276 -14.39 14.82 -0.17
N VAL A 277 -14.77 15.80 0.65
CA VAL A 277 -16.06 15.86 1.37
C VAL A 277 -17.24 15.94 0.41
N LEU A 278 -17.22 16.89 -0.54
CA LEU A 278 -18.27 17.06 -1.54
C LEU A 278 -18.37 15.84 -2.44
N ARG A 279 -17.22 15.25 -2.80
CA ARG A 279 -17.17 13.98 -3.53
C ARG A 279 -17.89 12.87 -2.77
N GLY A 280 -17.64 12.74 -1.47
CA GLY A 280 -18.30 11.76 -0.62
C GLY A 280 -19.83 11.92 -0.59
N TYR A 281 -20.32 13.15 -0.43
CA TYR A 281 -21.75 13.43 -0.55
C TYR A 281 -22.33 13.08 -1.92
N ALA A 282 -21.57 13.27 -2.99
CA ALA A 282 -22.02 12.94 -4.33
C ALA A 282 -22.12 11.43 -4.57
N ILE A 283 -21.28 10.60 -3.92
CA ILE A 283 -21.20 9.15 -4.16
C ILE A 283 -21.84 8.27 -3.07
N GLN A 284 -22.49 8.87 -2.08
CA GLN A 284 -23.20 8.12 -1.04
C GLN A 284 -24.41 7.36 -1.66
N PRO A 285 -24.73 6.10 -1.30
CA PRO A 285 -25.75 5.35 -2.08
C PRO A 285 -27.22 5.69 -1.82
N PHE A 286 -27.58 6.38 -0.74
CA PHE A 286 -28.98 6.62 -0.35
C PHE A 286 -29.59 7.89 -0.98
N ASP A 287 -30.90 7.92 -1.17
CA ASP A 287 -31.63 9.09 -1.69
C ASP A 287 -31.68 10.23 -0.67
N ASP A 288 -32.00 9.90 0.58
CA ASP A 288 -32.16 10.79 1.71
C ASP A 288 -31.14 10.42 2.80
N VAL A 289 -30.10 11.24 2.96
CA VAL A 289 -29.51 11.39 4.30
C VAL A 289 -30.55 12.19 5.06
N GLU A 290 -31.16 11.65 6.12
CA GLU A 290 -32.09 12.38 7.01
C GLU A 290 -31.54 13.79 7.26
N SER A 291 -32.05 14.73 6.46
CA SER A 291 -31.55 16.05 6.16
C SER A 291 -30.04 16.29 6.41
N ASN A 292 -29.29 16.61 5.36
CA ASN A 292 -28.08 17.45 5.49
C ASN A 292 -28.32 18.74 6.33
N ASP A 293 -29.57 19.10 6.64
CA ASP A 293 -29.94 20.16 7.58
C ASP A 293 -29.76 19.79 9.08
N ALA A 294 -29.76 18.50 9.43
CA ALA A 294 -29.52 18.03 10.80
C ALA A 294 -28.02 17.93 11.12
N LEU A 295 -27.20 17.62 10.12
CA LEU A 295 -25.75 17.61 10.24
C LEU A 295 -25.19 19.00 9.92
N SER A 296 -24.50 19.62 10.89
CA SER A 296 -23.91 20.94 10.68
C SER A 296 -22.46 20.98 11.13
N GLY A 297 -21.70 21.90 10.51
CA GLY A 297 -20.29 22.12 10.84
C GLY A 297 -19.42 20.88 10.62
N GLU A 298 -18.65 20.53 11.65
CA GLU A 298 -17.65 19.47 11.60
C GLU A 298 -18.23 18.07 11.33
N VAL A 299 -19.42 17.76 11.87
CA VAL A 299 -20.05 16.44 11.68
C VAL A 299 -20.45 16.23 10.21
N ALA A 300 -20.90 17.27 9.53
CA ALA A 300 -21.20 17.21 8.09
C ALA A 300 -19.92 16.94 7.26
N ALA A 301 -18.82 17.64 7.58
CA ALA A 301 -17.53 17.38 6.93
C ALA A 301 -17.06 15.93 7.14
N LEU A 302 -17.11 15.43 8.37
CA LEU A 302 -16.77 14.05 8.71
C LEU A 302 -17.69 13.03 8.01
N TYR A 303 -18.98 13.33 7.89
CA TYR A 303 -19.92 12.48 7.16
C TYR A 303 -19.56 12.36 5.68
N GLY A 304 -19.32 13.50 5.01
CA GLY A 304 -18.89 13.51 3.61
C GLY A 304 -17.56 12.78 3.41
N ARG A 305 -16.54 13.10 4.21
CA ARG A 305 -15.25 12.39 4.19
C ARG A 305 -15.41 10.90 4.43
N GLY A 306 -16.21 10.50 5.42
CA GLY A 306 -16.45 9.10 5.76
C GLY A 306 -17.13 8.35 4.62
N SER A 307 -18.11 8.96 3.98
CA SER A 307 -18.76 8.40 2.79
C SER A 307 -17.76 8.20 1.65
N TYR A 308 -16.88 9.17 1.42
CA TYR A 308 -15.83 9.06 0.41
C TYR A 308 -14.91 7.88 0.68
N LEU A 309 -14.40 7.77 1.92
CA LEU A 309 -13.52 6.66 2.32
C LEU A 309 -14.22 5.30 2.16
N VAL A 310 -15.47 5.17 2.61
CA VAL A 310 -16.23 3.92 2.57
C VAL A 310 -16.59 3.46 1.16
N ASN A 311 -16.88 4.40 0.25
CA ASN A 311 -17.42 4.10 -1.08
C ASN A 311 -16.41 4.19 -2.23
N ALA A 312 -15.32 4.96 -2.11
CA ALA A 312 -14.37 5.18 -3.19
C ALA A 312 -12.98 4.56 -2.99
N ILE A 313 -12.57 4.28 -1.75
CA ILE A 313 -11.17 3.91 -1.48
C ILE A 313 -11.01 2.68 -0.57
N ALA A 314 -11.68 2.62 0.57
CA ALA A 314 -11.39 1.64 1.63
C ALA A 314 -12.20 0.32 1.50
N ALA A 315 -12.85 0.07 0.37
CA ALA A 315 -13.55 -1.17 0.03
C ALA A 315 -14.66 -1.63 1.00
N CYS A 316 -15.11 -0.78 1.92
CA CYS A 316 -16.08 -1.14 2.94
C CYS A 316 -17.41 -1.57 2.29
N ASN A 317 -17.91 -0.81 1.31
CA ASN A 317 -19.14 -1.15 0.57
C ASN A 317 -19.07 -2.53 -0.08
N ASP A 318 -18.03 -2.78 -0.88
CA ASP A 318 -17.94 -4.05 -1.63
C ASP A 318 -17.80 -5.26 -0.71
N CYS A 319 -17.15 -5.12 0.46
CA CYS A 319 -16.97 -6.21 1.41
C CYS A 319 -18.18 -6.44 2.32
N HIS A 320 -18.91 -5.38 2.68
CA HIS A 320 -19.97 -5.45 3.69
C HIS A 320 -21.39 -5.33 3.10
N THR A 321 -21.55 -5.30 1.78
CA THR A 321 -22.85 -5.36 1.09
C THR A 321 -22.99 -6.72 0.40
N ASN A 322 -24.10 -7.45 0.58
CA ASN A 322 -24.30 -8.77 -0.04
C ASN A 322 -25.72 -8.98 -0.61
N PRO A 323 -25.87 -9.18 -1.94
CA PRO A 323 -24.85 -8.97 -2.98
C PRO A 323 -24.42 -7.51 -3.00
N SER A 324 -23.15 -7.21 -3.30
CA SER A 324 -22.63 -5.83 -3.23
C SER A 324 -23.22 -4.93 -4.30
N ARG A 325 -23.52 -5.50 -5.46
CA ARG A 325 -24.05 -4.80 -6.62
C ARG A 325 -25.11 -5.64 -7.34
N ASN A 326 -26.07 -4.97 -7.95
CA ASN A 326 -27.16 -5.59 -8.72
C ASN A 326 -27.06 -5.20 -10.20
N LEU A 327 -27.41 -6.14 -11.07
CA LEU A 327 -27.66 -5.84 -12.48
C LEU A 327 -28.97 -5.07 -12.61
N VAL A 328 -28.93 -3.91 -13.27
CA VAL A 328 -30.13 -3.16 -13.63
C VAL A 328 -30.48 -3.49 -15.09
N PRO A 329 -31.70 -4.00 -15.37
CA PRO A 329 -32.10 -4.35 -16.73
C PRO A 329 -31.98 -3.18 -17.70
N GLY A 330 -31.25 -3.39 -18.81
CA GLY A 330 -31.02 -2.37 -19.83
C GLY A 330 -29.78 -1.51 -19.58
N GLU A 331 -29.07 -1.73 -18.48
CA GLU A 331 -27.81 -1.04 -18.18
C GLU A 331 -26.60 -1.96 -18.39
N SER A 332 -25.48 -1.34 -18.78
CA SER A 332 -24.24 -2.04 -19.08
C SER A 332 -23.31 -2.15 -17.87
N PHE A 333 -23.75 -1.71 -16.68
CA PHE A 333 -22.96 -1.70 -15.46
C PHE A 333 -23.81 -2.06 -14.23
N LEU A 334 -23.14 -2.42 -13.14
CA LEU A 334 -23.79 -2.89 -11.91
C LEU A 334 -23.94 -1.75 -10.88
N HIS A 335 -25.13 -1.62 -10.33
CA HIS A 335 -25.48 -0.61 -9.33
C HIS A 335 -25.17 -1.10 -7.92
N VAL A 336 -24.84 -0.21 -6.99
CA VAL A 336 -24.72 -0.59 -5.58
C VAL A 336 -26.07 -1.12 -5.10
N ASN A 337 -26.05 -2.26 -4.40
CA ASN A 337 -27.27 -2.80 -3.81
C ASN A 337 -27.65 -1.99 -2.56
N VAL A 338 -28.39 -0.90 -2.77
CA VAL A 338 -28.80 0.00 -1.68
C VAL A 338 -29.61 -0.73 -0.61
N ASP A 339 -30.43 -1.71 -1.00
CA ASP A 339 -31.23 -2.51 -0.07
C ASP A 339 -30.40 -3.44 0.81
N ALA A 340 -29.14 -3.71 0.46
CA ALA A 340 -28.20 -4.52 1.26
C ALA A 340 -26.98 -3.72 1.74
N TYR A 341 -27.00 -2.40 1.57
CA TYR A 341 -25.83 -1.56 1.76
C TYR A 341 -25.27 -1.67 3.17
N LEU A 342 -24.04 -2.20 3.26
CA LEU A 342 -23.29 -2.42 4.49
C LEU A 342 -24.00 -3.32 5.52
N SER A 343 -24.99 -4.12 5.10
CA SER A 343 -25.76 -4.99 5.99
C SER A 343 -25.08 -6.35 6.27
N GLY A 344 -23.85 -6.53 5.79
CA GLY A 344 -22.98 -7.66 6.04
C GLY A 344 -23.36 -8.91 5.26
N GLY A 345 -22.91 -10.07 5.75
CA GLY A 345 -23.35 -11.36 5.23
C GLY A 345 -22.60 -11.87 4.01
N ARG A 346 -21.60 -11.15 3.48
CA ARG A 346 -20.71 -11.68 2.44
C ARG A 346 -19.80 -12.75 3.04
N VAL A 347 -19.70 -13.91 2.39
CA VAL A 347 -18.84 -15.01 2.82
C VAL A 347 -17.47 -14.89 2.16
N PHE A 348 -16.41 -15.10 2.93
CA PHE A 348 -15.03 -15.13 2.46
C PHE A 348 -14.37 -16.44 2.86
N ASP A 349 -13.77 -17.12 1.89
CA ASP A 349 -12.92 -18.27 2.16
C ASP A 349 -11.60 -17.82 2.79
N VAL A 350 -11.17 -18.53 3.83
CA VAL A 350 -9.84 -18.37 4.41
C VAL A 350 -8.87 -19.21 3.55
N PRO A 351 -7.76 -18.62 3.06
CA PRO A 351 -6.77 -19.37 2.32
C PRO A 351 -6.23 -20.53 3.17
N ALA A 352 -6.12 -21.72 2.58
CA ALA A 352 -5.72 -22.95 3.29
C ALA A 352 -4.43 -22.80 4.14
N GLY A 353 -3.48 -21.98 3.68
CA GLY A 353 -2.23 -21.69 4.41
C GLY A 353 -2.43 -20.92 5.73
N LEU A 354 -3.58 -20.28 5.92
CA LEU A 354 -3.95 -19.52 7.12
C LEU A 354 -4.90 -20.28 8.06
N ASP A 355 -5.54 -21.36 7.60
CA ASP A 355 -6.49 -22.16 8.39
C ASP A 355 -5.92 -22.61 9.73
N ALA A 356 -4.66 -23.07 9.74
CA ALA A 356 -3.99 -23.54 10.95
C ALA A 356 -3.75 -22.43 11.98
N ALA A 357 -3.64 -21.17 11.52
CA ALA A 357 -3.41 -20.00 12.37
C ALA A 357 -4.72 -19.35 12.82
N THR A 358 -5.74 -19.35 11.97
CA THR A 358 -7.05 -18.73 12.24
C THR A 358 -7.98 -19.67 12.98
N GLY A 359 -7.90 -20.98 12.71
CA GLY A 359 -8.85 -21.99 13.18
C GLY A 359 -10.14 -22.07 12.37
N TYR A 360 -10.25 -21.31 11.28
CA TYR A 360 -11.46 -21.17 10.46
C TYR A 360 -11.14 -21.39 8.98
N SER A 361 -12.05 -22.03 8.26
CA SER A 361 -12.00 -22.17 6.80
C SER A 361 -12.80 -21.08 6.08
N ARG A 362 -13.77 -20.45 6.76
CA ARG A 362 -14.59 -19.35 6.20
C ARG A 362 -14.92 -18.31 7.25
N THR A 363 -15.09 -17.06 6.82
CA THR A 363 -15.64 -15.99 7.66
C THR A 363 -16.71 -15.19 6.93
N VAL A 364 -17.53 -14.46 7.69
CA VAL A 364 -18.65 -13.68 7.14
C VAL A 364 -18.48 -12.22 7.52
N ALA A 365 -18.69 -11.33 6.54
CA ALA A 365 -18.63 -9.89 6.71
C ALA A 365 -19.59 -9.42 7.81
N ALA A 366 -19.11 -8.51 8.65
CA ALA A 366 -19.92 -7.92 9.69
C ALA A 366 -21.05 -7.06 9.10
N ASN A 367 -22.23 -7.08 9.71
CA ASN A 367 -23.27 -6.11 9.43
C ASN A 367 -22.91 -4.77 10.10
N LEU A 368 -22.70 -3.72 9.31
CA LEU A 368 -22.35 -2.38 9.80
C LEU A 368 -23.57 -1.45 9.86
N SER A 369 -24.63 -1.69 9.08
CA SER A 369 -25.76 -0.76 8.89
C SER A 369 -27.11 -1.22 9.44
N GLY A 370 -27.24 -2.50 9.77
CA GLY A 370 -28.51 -3.17 10.00
C GLY A 370 -29.37 -2.53 11.09
N ALA A 371 -30.66 -2.35 10.81
CA ALA A 371 -31.60 -1.75 11.75
C ALA A 371 -31.84 -2.60 13.00
N ARG A 372 -31.84 -3.94 12.85
CA ARG A 372 -31.96 -4.93 13.92
C ARG A 372 -30.62 -5.57 14.24
N ASN A 373 -29.81 -5.87 13.22
CA ASN A 373 -28.56 -6.62 13.38
C ASN A 373 -27.30 -5.81 13.05
N GLY A 374 -27.24 -4.52 13.40
CA GLY A 374 -26.04 -3.68 13.20
C GLY A 374 -24.96 -3.86 14.28
N ARG A 375 -23.70 -4.02 13.86
CA ARG A 375 -22.53 -4.12 14.74
C ARG A 375 -21.61 -2.90 14.59
N ILE A 376 -22.08 -1.75 15.06
CA ILE A 376 -21.23 -0.59 15.35
C ILE A 376 -21.19 -0.42 16.87
N GLY A 377 -20.04 -0.69 17.47
CA GLY A 377 -19.82 -0.46 18.89
C GLY A 377 -19.66 1.02 19.24
N SER A 378 -19.27 1.27 20.48
CA SER A 378 -18.74 2.59 20.86
C SER A 378 -17.50 2.95 20.02
N TYR A 379 -17.19 4.23 19.90
CA TYR A 379 -16.03 4.69 19.13
C TYR A 379 -14.71 3.98 19.52
N PRO A 380 -14.38 3.76 20.81
CA PRO A 380 -13.20 2.99 21.19
C PRO A 380 -13.24 1.53 20.72
N GLU A 381 -14.40 0.86 20.80
CA GLU A 381 -14.56 -0.52 20.30
C GLU A 381 -14.40 -0.58 18.77
N PHE A 382 -14.88 0.45 18.06
CA PHE A 382 -14.70 0.58 16.61
C PHE A 382 -13.22 0.75 16.25
N LEU A 383 -12.51 1.65 16.93
CA LEU A 383 -11.07 1.85 16.70
C LEU A 383 -10.27 0.59 16.99
N GLU A 384 -10.57 -0.09 18.10
CA GLU A 384 -9.93 -1.36 18.45
C GLU A 384 -10.18 -2.41 17.36
N ALA A 385 -11.43 -2.52 16.88
CA ALA A 385 -11.76 -3.42 15.79
C ALA A 385 -10.94 -3.13 14.54
N LEU A 386 -11.02 -1.92 13.98
CA LEU A 386 -10.36 -1.61 12.70
C LEU A 386 -8.84 -1.65 12.79
N THR A 387 -8.25 -1.16 13.88
CA THR A 387 -6.79 -1.05 13.99
C THR A 387 -6.15 -2.32 14.55
N GLN A 388 -6.80 -3.06 15.44
CA GLN A 388 -6.17 -4.23 16.08
C GLN A 388 -6.62 -5.56 15.47
N GLY A 389 -7.65 -5.54 14.62
CA GLY A 389 -8.19 -6.76 14.05
C GLY A 389 -8.89 -7.62 15.10
N THR A 390 -9.43 -7.03 16.17
CA THR A 390 -10.06 -7.75 17.27
C THR A 390 -11.40 -7.14 17.64
N THR A 391 -12.43 -7.97 17.77
CA THR A 391 -13.74 -7.51 18.23
C THR A 391 -13.95 -7.84 19.70
N GLY A 392 -13.85 -6.82 20.55
CA GLY A 392 -14.11 -6.95 21.98
C GLY A 392 -15.61 -7.11 22.26
N ARG A 393 -16.12 -8.34 22.29
CA ARG A 393 -17.33 -8.79 23.00
C ARG A 393 -17.72 -10.19 22.55
N THR A 394 -17.37 -11.19 23.34
CA THR A 394 -18.40 -12.10 23.86
C THR A 394 -18.40 -11.96 25.38
N PRO A 395 -19.56 -11.83 26.04
CA PRO A 395 -19.65 -12.03 27.48
C PRO A 395 -19.02 -13.40 27.81
N ARG A 396 -18.28 -13.47 28.92
CA ARG A 396 -17.57 -14.68 29.37
C ARG A 396 -18.56 -15.85 29.51
N GLU A 397 -18.70 -16.67 28.46
CA GLU A 397 -19.45 -17.92 28.56
C GLU A 397 -18.66 -18.88 29.46
N PRO A 398 -19.27 -19.38 30.55
CA PRO A 398 -18.60 -20.32 31.44
C PRO A 398 -18.21 -21.59 30.67
N GLY A 399 -16.90 -21.88 30.59
CA GLY A 399 -16.38 -23.11 29.95
C GLY A 399 -15.75 -22.92 28.57
N VAL A 400 -15.84 -21.74 27.96
CA VAL A 400 -15.21 -21.43 26.65
C VAL A 400 -13.80 -20.84 26.88
N SER A 401 -12.78 -21.32 26.15
CA SER A 401 -11.38 -20.89 26.39
C SER A 401 -11.15 -19.43 25.96
N ASN A 402 -10.18 -18.73 26.56
CA ASN A 402 -9.84 -17.35 26.18
C ASN A 402 -9.47 -17.19 24.70
N ARG A 403 -9.00 -18.26 24.06
CA ARG A 403 -8.64 -18.27 22.63
C ARG A 403 -9.86 -18.18 21.71
N ASP A 404 -11.03 -18.55 22.22
CA ASP A 404 -12.33 -18.55 21.51
C ASP A 404 -13.16 -17.28 21.81
N GLN A 405 -12.74 -16.45 22.77
CA GLN A 405 -13.47 -15.26 23.24
C GLN A 405 -13.03 -13.96 22.55
N GLN A 406 -11.78 -13.86 22.08
CA GLN A 406 -11.35 -12.79 21.19
C GLN A 406 -11.62 -13.19 19.75
N ARG A 407 -12.78 -12.80 19.23
CA ARG A 407 -13.05 -12.94 17.79
C ARG A 407 -12.15 -11.95 17.05
N ARG A 408 -11.09 -12.47 16.42
CA ARG A 408 -10.34 -11.71 15.41
C ARG A 408 -11.33 -11.21 14.36
N LEU A 409 -11.11 -10.00 13.82
CA LEU A 409 -11.86 -9.57 12.64
C LEU A 409 -11.71 -10.65 11.57
N GLY A 410 -12.81 -10.93 10.87
CA GLY A 410 -12.83 -11.96 9.83
C GLY A 410 -11.82 -11.64 8.72
N TRP A 411 -11.19 -12.66 8.16
CA TRP A 411 -10.40 -12.54 6.94
C TRP A 411 -11.34 -12.22 5.75
N PRO A 412 -11.02 -11.32 4.82
CA PRO A 412 -9.73 -10.67 4.58
C PRO A 412 -9.68 -9.20 5.06
N MET A 413 -10.25 -8.86 6.22
CA MET A 413 -10.23 -7.46 6.67
C MET A 413 -8.80 -6.88 6.72
N PRO A 414 -8.51 -5.74 6.06
CA PRO A 414 -7.15 -5.19 5.94
C PRO A 414 -6.75 -4.36 7.17
N TRP A 415 -6.96 -4.88 8.38
CA TRP A 415 -6.64 -4.17 9.63
C TRP A 415 -5.19 -3.65 9.73
N PRO A 416 -4.14 -4.28 9.17
CA PRO A 416 -2.79 -3.72 9.24
C PRO A 416 -2.66 -2.37 8.51
N PHE A 417 -3.50 -2.12 7.50
CA PHE A 417 -3.52 -0.86 6.75
C PHE A 417 -4.30 0.21 7.50
N PHE A 418 -5.40 -0.18 8.12
CA PHE A 418 -6.19 0.73 8.95
C PHE A 418 -5.41 1.23 10.19
N GLN A 419 -4.37 0.52 10.65
CA GLN A 419 -3.40 1.04 11.63
C GLN A 419 -2.61 2.25 11.14
N ASN A 420 -2.45 2.39 9.82
CA ASN A 420 -1.73 3.49 9.21
C ASN A 420 -2.61 4.73 9.00
N MET A 421 -3.93 4.59 9.04
CA MET A 421 -4.87 5.69 8.86
C MET A 421 -4.76 6.72 9.98
N LEU A 422 -5.02 7.99 9.63
CA LEU A 422 -5.18 9.05 10.61
C LEU A 422 -6.45 8.82 11.45
N LEU A 423 -6.40 9.29 12.70
CA LEU A 423 -7.55 9.23 13.59
C LEU A 423 -8.75 10.01 13.03
N ASP A 424 -8.51 11.10 12.31
CA ASP A 424 -9.57 11.91 11.68
C ASP A 424 -10.31 11.12 10.59
N ASP A 425 -9.59 10.34 9.77
CA ASP A 425 -10.21 9.47 8.76
C ASP A 425 -10.97 8.29 9.40
N LEU A 426 -10.43 7.69 10.47
CA LEU A 426 -11.14 6.66 11.24
C LEU A 426 -12.41 7.24 11.91
N THR A 427 -12.33 8.48 12.39
CA THR A 427 -13.48 9.22 12.95
C THR A 427 -14.52 9.48 11.86
N ALA A 428 -14.09 9.90 10.66
CA ALA A 428 -14.97 10.15 9.53
C ALA A 428 -15.74 8.87 9.13
N ILE A 429 -15.04 7.73 9.02
CA ILE A 429 -15.69 6.43 8.77
C ILE A 429 -16.73 6.13 9.87
N TYR A 430 -16.35 6.28 11.14
CA TYR A 430 -17.28 6.04 12.25
C TYR A 430 -18.52 6.95 12.19
N VAL A 431 -18.34 8.24 11.92
CA VAL A 431 -19.42 9.22 11.79
C VAL A 431 -20.35 8.83 10.65
N TYR A 432 -19.80 8.51 9.47
CA TYR A 432 -20.62 8.07 8.34
C TYR A 432 -21.43 6.82 8.69
N LEU A 433 -20.80 5.77 9.19
CA LEU A 433 -21.46 4.51 9.54
C LEU A 433 -22.55 4.68 10.61
N THR A 434 -22.37 5.61 11.56
CA THR A 434 -23.34 5.86 12.64
C THR A 434 -24.53 6.72 12.21
N HIS A 435 -24.36 7.59 11.23
CA HIS A 435 -25.39 8.55 10.79
C HIS A 435 -26.06 8.21 9.46
N MET A 436 -25.51 7.27 8.68
CA MET A 436 -26.18 6.81 7.47
C MET A 436 -27.49 6.06 7.79
N PRO A 437 -28.46 6.07 6.86
CA PRO A 437 -29.68 5.28 6.97
C PRO A 437 -29.40 3.81 7.33
N LYS A 438 -30.25 3.26 8.20
CA LYS A 438 -30.17 1.85 8.63
C LYS A 438 -31.03 0.98 7.72
N VAL A 439 -30.47 -0.13 7.28
CA VAL A 439 -31.14 -1.05 6.36
C VAL A 439 -31.94 -2.08 7.17
N ALA A 440 -33.23 -2.22 6.87
CA ALA A 440 -34.13 -3.19 7.51
C ALA A 440 -34.73 -4.13 6.47
N GLY A 441 -34.80 -5.44 6.76
CA GLY A 441 -35.42 -6.43 5.87
C GLY A 441 -34.57 -7.69 5.71
N ASP A 442 -34.73 -8.40 4.60
CA ASP A 442 -34.05 -9.68 4.31
C ASP A 442 -32.52 -9.54 4.27
N ASN A 443 -32.02 -8.32 4.06
CA ASN A 443 -30.61 -8.00 4.03
C ASN A 443 -30.03 -7.66 5.41
N ASP A 444 -30.86 -7.38 6.42
CA ASP A 444 -30.43 -7.11 7.80
C ASP A 444 -30.06 -8.42 8.53
N LYS A 445 -29.01 -9.07 8.03
CA LYS A 445 -28.59 -10.41 8.44
C LYS A 445 -27.76 -10.31 9.73
N ALA A 446 -28.01 -11.24 10.65
CA ALA A 446 -27.12 -11.43 11.79
C ALA A 446 -25.77 -11.95 11.30
N ILE A 447 -24.69 -11.45 11.91
CA ILE A 447 -23.34 -11.92 11.62
C ILE A 447 -23.25 -13.39 12.01
N GLN A 448 -23.00 -14.24 11.03
CA GLN A 448 -22.83 -15.68 11.25
C GLN A 448 -21.46 -15.96 11.89
N ALA A 449 -21.38 -17.05 12.65
CA ALA A 449 -20.12 -17.49 13.22
C ALA A 449 -19.18 -18.01 12.10
N PRO A 450 -17.86 -17.73 12.17
CA PRO A 450 -16.90 -18.35 11.27
C PRO A 450 -17.01 -19.88 11.28
N ALA A 451 -16.85 -20.50 10.11
CA ALA A 451 -16.83 -21.95 10.00
C ALA A 451 -15.45 -22.48 10.41
N PHE A 452 -15.40 -23.41 11.36
CA PHE A 452 -14.15 -23.99 11.86
C PHE A 452 -13.60 -25.09 10.93
N TYR A 453 -12.27 -25.22 10.91
CA TYR A 453 -11.58 -26.32 10.23
C TYR A 453 -11.18 -27.42 11.23
N CYS A 454 -11.27 -28.71 10.87
CA CYS A 454 -10.85 -29.79 11.78
C CYS A 454 -9.39 -30.18 11.64
N ARG A 455 -8.77 -30.42 12.80
CA ARG A 455 -7.44 -31.01 12.91
C ARG A 455 -7.59 -32.51 13.22
N SER A 456 -7.19 -33.38 12.30
CA SER A 456 -6.87 -34.77 12.66
C SER A 456 -5.65 -34.77 13.58
N THR A 457 -5.83 -35.15 14.84
CA THR A 457 -4.73 -35.43 15.76
C THR A 457 -4.14 -36.81 15.42
N GLY A 458 -3.26 -36.86 14.43
CA GLY A 458 -2.36 -37.98 14.23
C GLY A 458 -2.20 -38.44 12.79
N GLY A 459 -1.09 -38.01 12.17
CA GLY A 459 -0.37 -38.78 11.15
C GLY A 459 -1.04 -38.91 9.78
N ALA A 460 -0.37 -38.33 8.78
CA ALA A 460 -0.61 -38.42 7.33
C ALA A 460 -1.93 -37.78 6.82
N GLU A 461 -1.74 -36.78 5.98
CA GLU A 461 -2.65 -36.22 4.98
C GLU A 461 -4.01 -36.94 4.88
N SER A 462 -5.00 -36.39 5.59
CA SER A 462 -6.41 -36.61 5.29
C SER A 462 -7.12 -35.27 5.50
N GLU A 463 -7.02 -34.45 4.47
CA GLU A 463 -8.09 -33.55 4.08
C GLU A 463 -9.40 -34.35 4.14
N CYS A 464 -10.51 -33.71 4.52
CA CYS A 464 -11.79 -34.32 4.26
C CYS A 464 -11.82 -34.72 2.77
N PRO A 465 -12.05 -36.00 2.43
CA PRO A 465 -11.64 -36.59 1.15
C PRO A 465 -12.40 -36.04 -0.06
N ILE A 466 -13.33 -35.12 0.16
CA ILE A 466 -14.24 -34.54 -0.83
C ILE A 466 -14.18 -33.00 -0.70
N GLU A 467 -13.93 -32.34 -1.83
CA GLU A 467 -13.97 -30.88 -1.96
C GLU A 467 -15.36 -30.35 -1.52
N GLY A 468 -15.39 -29.38 -0.59
CA GLY A 468 -16.63 -28.83 -0.01
C GLY A 468 -17.02 -29.37 1.37
N GLN A 469 -16.20 -30.25 1.98
CA GLN A 469 -16.42 -30.71 3.33
C GLN A 469 -15.95 -29.72 4.42
N THR A 470 -16.81 -29.45 5.40
CA THR A 470 -16.51 -28.73 6.64
C THR A 470 -16.62 -29.68 7.82
N CYS A 471 -15.72 -29.65 8.79
CA CYS A 471 -15.72 -30.65 9.84
C CYS A 471 -16.35 -30.15 11.14
N SER A 472 -17.20 -30.99 11.73
CA SER A 472 -17.94 -30.70 12.96
C SER A 472 -17.02 -30.75 14.18
N VAL A 473 -16.89 -29.62 14.89
CA VAL A 473 -16.04 -29.50 16.08
C VAL A 473 -16.57 -30.32 17.27
N ALA A 474 -17.87 -30.65 17.27
CA ALA A 474 -18.49 -31.46 18.32
C ALA A 474 -18.22 -32.96 18.17
N THR A 475 -18.04 -33.45 16.94
CA THR A 475 -17.93 -34.89 16.63
C THR A 475 -16.59 -35.30 16.03
N ALA A 476 -15.75 -34.34 15.61
CA ALA A 476 -14.49 -34.57 14.91
C ALA A 476 -14.63 -35.40 13.61
N GLU A 477 -15.81 -35.32 12.98
CA GLU A 477 -16.13 -35.97 11.71
C GLU A 477 -16.15 -34.94 10.57
N CYS A 478 -15.56 -35.31 9.42
CA CYS A 478 -15.74 -34.57 8.18
C CYS A 478 -17.22 -34.58 7.79
N THR A 479 -17.83 -33.40 7.81
CA THR A 479 -19.19 -33.17 7.32
C THR A 479 -19.12 -32.33 6.04
N GLY A 480 -20.22 -32.19 5.33
CA GLY A 480 -20.23 -31.66 3.97
C GLY A 480 -20.73 -32.78 3.08
N ASN A 481 -21.97 -32.74 2.66
CA ASN A 481 -22.89 -31.65 2.58
C ASN A 481 -23.72 -31.54 3.88
N VAL A 482 -23.30 -30.78 4.89
CA VAL A 482 -24.18 -30.47 6.01
C VAL A 482 -24.30 -28.97 6.16
N CYS A 483 -25.46 -28.42 5.83
CA CYS A 483 -25.78 -27.00 5.95
C CYS A 483 -27.00 -26.85 6.86
N LEU A 484 -26.96 -25.87 7.76
CA LEU A 484 -28.08 -25.55 8.63
C LEU A 484 -28.94 -24.45 8.01
N THR A 485 -28.33 -23.66 7.12
CA THR A 485 -28.94 -22.55 6.39
C THR A 485 -28.34 -22.45 4.99
N ASP A 486 -29.05 -21.82 4.04
CA ASP A 486 -28.58 -21.63 2.67
C ASP A 486 -27.26 -20.85 2.55
N VAL A 487 -26.90 -20.06 3.57
CA VAL A 487 -25.66 -19.28 3.61
C VAL A 487 -24.42 -20.09 4.01
N ASP A 488 -24.60 -21.33 4.47
CA ASP A 488 -23.50 -22.23 4.80
C ASP A 488 -22.85 -22.83 3.55
N CYS A 489 -23.59 -22.83 2.44
CA CYS A 489 -23.12 -23.33 1.16
C CYS A 489 -22.25 -22.29 0.45
N ALA A 490 -21.27 -22.76 -0.33
CA ALA A 490 -20.43 -21.86 -1.11
C ALA A 490 -21.28 -21.01 -2.07
N VAL A 491 -20.71 -19.93 -2.58
CA VAL A 491 -21.36 -18.89 -3.37
C VAL A 491 -22.23 -19.41 -4.55
N CYS A 492 -21.93 -20.59 -5.10
CA CYS A 492 -22.71 -21.24 -6.17
C CYS A 492 -23.35 -22.60 -5.76
N GLN A 493 -23.70 -22.77 -4.49
CA GLN A 493 -24.32 -23.98 -3.93
C GLN A 493 -25.56 -23.61 -3.09
N THR A 494 -26.57 -24.49 -3.05
CA THR A 494 -27.78 -24.29 -2.22
C THR A 494 -27.86 -25.34 -1.11
N CYS A 495 -28.55 -25.05 -0.01
CA CYS A 495 -28.79 -26.05 1.03
C CYS A 495 -30.11 -26.80 0.77
N ASP A 496 -30.03 -28.08 0.41
CA ASP A 496 -31.20 -28.95 0.22
C ASP A 496 -31.16 -30.11 1.22
N GLU A 497 -32.21 -30.33 2.00
CA GLU A 497 -32.26 -31.37 3.06
C GLU A 497 -31.04 -31.36 4.01
N GLY A 498 -30.55 -30.17 4.31
CA GLY A 498 -29.38 -30.00 5.15
C GLY A 498 -28.09 -30.41 4.46
N VAL A 499 -28.04 -30.42 3.12
CA VAL A 499 -26.92 -30.82 2.28
C VAL A 499 -26.67 -29.74 1.23
N CYS A 500 -25.45 -29.17 1.17
CA CYS A 500 -25.04 -28.36 0.03
C CYS A 500 -25.10 -29.16 -1.27
N VAL A 501 -25.92 -28.69 -2.21
CA VAL A 501 -26.10 -29.27 -3.54
C VAL A 501 -25.61 -28.29 -4.60
N VAL A 502 -24.99 -28.83 -5.66
CA VAL A 502 -24.50 -28.04 -6.80
C VAL A 502 -25.71 -27.47 -7.55
N MET A 503 -25.71 -26.16 -7.76
CA MET A 503 -26.77 -25.48 -8.50
C MET A 503 -26.84 -25.99 -9.95
N THR A 504 -28.07 -26.09 -10.49
CA THR A 504 -28.28 -26.44 -11.90
C THR A 504 -27.63 -25.39 -12.82
N ALA A 505 -27.34 -25.75 -14.08
CA ALA A 505 -26.63 -24.87 -15.02
C ALA A 505 -27.32 -23.49 -15.19
N ASP A 506 -28.64 -23.45 -15.14
CA ASP A 506 -29.42 -22.21 -15.24
C ASP A 506 -29.25 -21.31 -14.01
N VAL A 507 -29.08 -21.92 -12.84
CA VAL A 507 -28.90 -21.21 -11.57
C VAL A 507 -27.44 -20.79 -11.37
N LEU A 508 -26.47 -21.58 -11.83
CA LEU A 508 -25.06 -21.16 -11.92
C LEU A 508 -24.91 -19.95 -12.86
N ALA A 509 -25.60 -19.95 -14.01
CA ALA A 509 -25.66 -18.80 -14.90
C ALA A 509 -26.31 -17.59 -14.21
N SER A 510 -27.34 -17.82 -13.38
CA SER A 510 -27.96 -16.76 -12.58
C SER A 510 -27.01 -16.21 -11.50
N CYS A 511 -26.24 -17.05 -10.80
CA CYS A 511 -25.23 -16.62 -9.82
C CYS A 511 -24.13 -15.79 -10.49
N LEU A 512 -23.58 -16.27 -11.60
CA LEU A 512 -22.59 -15.53 -12.40
C LEU A 512 -23.17 -14.20 -12.92
N SER A 513 -24.45 -14.17 -13.30
CA SER A 513 -25.15 -12.93 -13.70
C SER A 513 -25.46 -11.98 -12.53
N ALA A 514 -25.47 -12.50 -11.30
CA ALA A 514 -25.68 -11.76 -10.05
C ALA A 514 -24.36 -11.31 -9.39
N GLY A 515 -23.21 -11.53 -10.04
CA GLY A 515 -21.91 -11.02 -9.60
C GLY A 515 -21.27 -11.80 -8.44
N TYR A 516 -21.64 -13.07 -8.29
CA TYR A 516 -21.15 -14.01 -7.29
C TYR A 516 -19.88 -14.74 -7.71
#